data_AF-A0A969MY37-F1
#
_entry.id   AF-A0A969MY37-F1
#
_cell.length_a   1.000
_cell.length_b   1.000
_cell.length_c   1.000
_cell.angle_alpha   90.00
_cell.angle_beta   90.00
_cell.angle_gamma   90.00
#
_symmetry.space_group_name_H-M   'P 1'
#
loop_
_entity.id
_entity.type
_entity.pdbx_description
1 polymer ?
#
loop_
_entity_poly.entity_id
_entity_poly.type
_entity_poly.pdbx_seq_one_letter_code
_entity_poly.pdbx_strand_id
1 'polypeptide(L)' 'MEPDWIRWGRALQAIAQTGLHFTQNPYDVERYEQIRDLASEMFAAHSNSQPEVILDLFSQETGYATPKVDVRGVVFREG' A
#
# COMPACT_ATOMS: atom_id res chain seq x y z
N MET A 1 17.99 8.15 3.42
CA MET A 1 17.86 6.88 2.67
C MET A 1 16.58 6.23 3.17
N GLU A 2 15.74 5.69 2.29
CA GLU A 2 14.50 5.04 2.72
C GLU A 2 14.81 3.72 3.45
N PRO A 3 14.20 3.45 4.62
CA PRO A 3 14.33 2.16 5.30
C PRO A 3 13.83 1.00 4.44
N ASP A 4 14.54 -0.12 4.44
CA ASP A 4 14.18 -1.29 3.64
C ASP A 4 12.77 -1.84 3.95
N TRP A 5 12.33 -1.78 5.21
CA TRP A 5 11.00 -2.24 5.62
C TRP A 5 9.87 -1.45 4.94
N ILE A 6 10.07 -0.15 4.65
CA ILE A 6 9.10 0.68 3.91
C ILE A 6 9.01 0.21 2.46
N ARG A 7 10.17 -0.07 1.86
CA ARG A 7 10.25 -0.57 0.48
C ARG A 7 9.60 -1.94 0.34
N TRP A 8 9.89 -2.86 1.26
CA TRP A 8 9.31 -4.21 1.29
C TRP A 8 7.81 -4.18 1.57
N GLY A 9 7.37 -3.42 2.57
CA GLY A 9 5.96 -3.31 2.92
C GLY A 9 5.11 -2.79 1.75
N ARG A 10 5.59 -1.77 1.02
CA ARG A 10 4.90 -1.28 -0.19
C ARG A 10 4.87 -2.30 -1.31
N ALA A 11 5.95 -3.05 -1.52
CA ALA A 11 5.98 -4.10 -2.53
C ALA A 11 4.96 -5.22 -2.21
N LEU A 12 4.89 -5.65 -0.95
CA LEU A 12 3.91 -6.65 -0.50
C LEU A 12 2.47 -6.16 -0.66
N GLN A 13 2.18 -4.93 -0.23
CA GLN A 13 0.86 -4.32 -0.39
C GLN A 13 0.45 -4.23 -1.87
N ALA A 14 1.36 -3.83 -2.76
CA ALA A 14 1.07 -3.73 -4.20
C ALA A 14 0.80 -5.10 -4.84
N ILE A 15 1.55 -6.13 -4.43
CA ILE A 15 1.32 -7.52 -4.88
C ILE A 15 -0.05 -8.01 -4.41
N ALA A 16 -0.37 -7.82 -3.13
CA ALA A 16 -1.65 -8.23 -2.56
C ALA A 16 -2.83 -7.53 -3.25
N GLN A 17 -2.74 -6.21 -3.42
CA GLN A 17 -3.78 -5.42 -4.08
C GLN A 17 -4.02 -5.90 -5.53
N THR A 18 -2.95 -6.11 -6.29
CA THR A 18 -3.02 -6.63 -7.66
C THR A 18 -3.63 -8.04 -7.69
N GLY A 19 -3.19 -8.91 -6.78
CA GLY A 19 -3.67 -10.27 -6.65
C GLY A 19 -5.16 -10.34 -6.34
N LEU A 20 -5.63 -9.59 -5.32
CA LEU A 20 -7.03 -9.49 -4.93
C LEU A 20 -7.92 -8.95 -6.03
N HIS A 21 -7.39 -8.07 -6.89
CA HIS A 21 -8.16 -7.50 -7.98
C HIS A 21 -8.38 -8.47 -9.15
N PHE A 22 -7.38 -9.30 -9.48
CA PHE A 22 -7.41 -10.12 -10.71
C PHE A 22 -7.66 -11.61 -10.48
N THR A 23 -7.39 -12.13 -9.28
CA THR A 23 -7.59 -13.56 -9.03
C THR A 23 -9.07 -13.92 -8.95
N GLN A 24 -9.40 -15.12 -9.45
CA GLN A 24 -10.72 -15.74 -9.31
C GLN A 24 -10.68 -16.99 -8.41
N ASN A 25 -9.49 -17.40 -7.98
CA ASN A 25 -9.29 -18.58 -7.16
C ASN A 25 -9.45 -18.20 -5.67
N PRO A 26 -10.40 -18.81 -4.93
CA PRO A 26 -10.64 -18.48 -3.53
C PRO A 26 -9.42 -18.71 -2.63
N TYR A 27 -8.57 -19.69 -2.94
CA TYR A 27 -7.34 -19.93 -2.18
C TYR A 27 -6.28 -18.86 -2.43
N ASP A 28 -6.27 -18.24 -3.62
CA ASP A 28 -5.37 -17.14 -3.90
C ASP A 28 -5.89 -15.84 -3.28
N VAL A 29 -7.21 -15.63 -3.23
CA VAL A 29 -7.81 -14.53 -2.48
C VAL A 29 -7.33 -14.56 -1.02
N GLU A 30 -7.48 -15.70 -0.34
CA GLU A 30 -7.05 -15.87 1.06
C GLU A 30 -5.55 -15.57 1.23
N ARG A 31 -4.70 -16.04 0.32
CA ARG A 31 -3.25 -15.75 0.36
C ARG A 31 -2.96 -14.26 0.20
N TYR A 32 -3.64 -13.57 -0.70
CA TYR A 32 -3.41 -12.14 -0.88
C TYR A 32 -3.97 -11.30 0.27
N GLU A 33 -5.06 -11.74 0.92
CA GLU A 33 -5.51 -11.13 2.18
C GLU A 33 -4.45 -11.27 3.27
N GLN A 34 -3.88 -12.46 3.46
CA GLN A 34 -2.78 -12.69 4.41
C GLN A 34 -1.54 -11.83 4.11
N ILE A 35 -1.18 -11.66 2.83
CA ILE A 35 -0.06 -10.79 2.44
C ILE A 35 -0.36 -9.32 2.77
N ARG A 36 -1.60 -8.86 2.54
CA ARG A 36 -2.02 -7.49 2.88
C ARG A 36 -1.98 -7.25 4.39
N ASP A 37 -2.42 -8.23 5.18
CA ASP A 37 -2.38 -8.16 6.64
C ASP A 37 -0.94 -8.13 7.17
N LEU A 38 -0.05 -8.97 6.62
CA LEU A 38 1.37 -8.92 6.98
C LEU A 38 1.99 -7.55 6.65
N ALA A 39 1.64 -6.98 5.49
CA ALA A 39 2.10 -5.63 5.13
C ALA A 39 1.58 -4.58 6.11
N SER A 40 0.33 -4.67 6.56
CA SER A 40 -0.24 -3.72 7.52
C SER A 40 0.44 -3.81 8.89
N GLU A 41 0.74 -5.02 9.37
CA GLU A 41 1.52 -5.27 10.59
C GLU A 41 2.93 -4.66 10.51
N MET A 42 3.63 -4.85 9.38
CA MET A 42 4.96 -4.27 9.17
C MET A 42 4.97 -2.75 9.32
N PHE A 43 3.95 -2.09 8.76
CA PHE A 43 3.79 -0.64 8.85
C PHE A 43 3.39 -0.19 10.25
N ALA A 44 2.45 -0.88 10.89
CA ALA A 44 2.01 -0.60 12.25
C ALA A 44 3.17 -0.65 13.26
N ALA A 45 4.02 -1.69 13.16
CA ALA A 45 5.18 -1.89 14.02
C ALA A 45 6.18 -0.72 14.00
N HIS A 46 6.21 0.07 12.92
CA HIS A 46 7.16 1.16 12.73
C HIS A 46 6.51 2.56 12.68
N SER A 47 5.18 2.66 12.79
CA SER A 47 4.43 3.93 12.67
C SER A 47 3.64 4.31 13.92
N ASN A 48 3.80 3.57 15.03
CA ASN A 48 3.07 3.77 16.28
C ASN A 48 1.53 3.79 16.08
N SER A 49 1.06 3.11 15.04
CA SER A 49 -0.34 3.00 14.62
C SER A 49 -0.83 1.57 14.86
N GLN A 50 -2.13 1.39 14.99
CA GLN A 50 -2.72 0.05 15.09
C GLN A 50 -2.78 -0.61 13.71
N PRO A 51 -2.51 -1.94 13.58
CA PRO A 51 -2.59 -2.65 12.30
C PRO A 51 -3.92 -2.44 11.57
N GLU A 52 -5.03 -2.38 12.30
CA GLU A 52 -6.37 -2.18 11.75
C GLU A 52 -6.50 -0.85 11.02
N VAL A 53 -5.85 0.22 11.52
CA VAL A 53 -5.84 1.54 10.88
C VAL A 53 -5.08 1.49 9.56
N ILE A 54 -3.94 0.77 9.53
CA ILE A 54 -3.15 0.62 8.32
C ILE A 54 -3.87 -0.28 7.31
N LEU A 55 -4.52 -1.35 7.78
CA LEU A 55 -5.29 -2.24 6.94
C LEU A 55 -6.47 -1.53 6.29
N ASP A 56 -7.19 -0.69 7.05
CA ASP A 56 -8.27 0.14 6.50
C ASP A 56 -7.74 1.03 5.37
N LEU A 57 -6.62 1.74 5.59
CA LEU A 57 -5.97 2.56 4.58
C LEU A 57 -5.59 1.76 3.31
N PHE A 58 -5.11 0.52 3.46
CA PHE A 58 -4.77 -0.33 2.32
C PHE A 58 -5.99 -0.92 1.60
N SER A 59 -7.10 -1.11 2.30
CA SER A 59 -8.33 -1.65 1.73
C SER A 59 -9.13 -0.63 0.90
N GLN A 60 -8.88 0.67 1.13
CA GLN A 60 -9.49 1.77 0.37
C GLN A 60 -9.00 1.86 -1.08
N GLU A 61 -7.89 1.21 -1.43
CA GLU A 61 -7.34 1.20 -2.79
C GLU A 61 -7.77 -0.06 -3.55
N THR A 62 -8.50 0.12 -4.65
CA THR A 62 -8.95 -0.98 -5.52
C THR A 62 -8.28 -0.90 -6.89
N GLY A 63 -8.07 -2.04 -7.56
CA GLY A 63 -7.41 -2.08 -8.87
C GLY A 63 -5.89 -2.19 -8.78
N TYR A 64 -5.18 -1.91 -9.87
CA TYR A 64 -3.71 -1.96 -9.89
C TYR A 64 -3.11 -0.71 -9.24
N ALA A 65 -2.19 -0.90 -8.29
CA ALA A 65 -1.51 0.22 -7.63
C ALA A 65 -0.64 0.99 -8.65
N THR A 66 -0.93 2.27 -8.82
CA THR A 66 -0.10 3.20 -9.62
C THR A 66 0.44 4.31 -8.73
N PRO A 67 1.60 4.93 -9.05
CA PRO A 67 2.11 6.07 -8.30
C PRO A 67 1.05 7.18 -8.22
N LYS A 68 0.80 7.71 -7.02
CA LYS A 68 -0.11 8.85 -6.81
C LYS A 68 0.45 10.09 -7.52
N VAL A 69 -0.43 10.87 -8.15
CA VAL A 69 -0.08 12.09 -8.88
C VAL A 69 -0.15 13.32 -7.97
N ASP A 70 0.95 14.07 -7.85
CA ASP A 70 1.03 15.37 -7.19
C ASP A 70 1.17 16.48 -8.25
N VAL A 71 0.49 17.62 -8.06
CA VAL A 71 0.56 18.77 -8.98
C VAL A 71 1.09 19.99 -8.23
N ARG A 72 2.20 20.55 -8.70
CA ARG A 72 2.79 21.79 -8.15
C ARG A 72 2.83 22.88 -9.20
N GLY A 73 2.10 23.96 -8.94
CA GLY A 73 2.18 25.19 -9.72
C GLY A 73 3.21 26.13 -9.12
N VAL A 74 4.12 26.64 -9.95
CA VAL A 74 5.06 27.68 -9.56
C VAL A 74 4.79 28.91 -10.42
N VAL A 75 4.40 30.01 -9.79
CA VAL A 75 4.11 31.28 -10.46
C VAL A 75 5.10 32.32 -9.93
N PHE A 76 5.89 32.87 -10.84
CA PHE A 76 6.83 33.94 -10.54
C PHE A 76 6.26 35.28 -11.01
N ARG A 77 6.45 36.33 -10.20
CA ARG A 77 6.18 37.71 -10.58
C ARG A 77 7.34 38.56 -10.07
N GLU A 78 8.13 39.08 -11.02
CA GLU A 78 9.36 39.86 -10.78
C GLU A 78 10.39 39.07 -9.94
N GLY A 79 11.29 38.36 -10.66
CA GLY A 79 12.20 37.34 -10.11
C GLY A 79 13.10 37.75 -8.97
#